data_AF-A0A2T7QCD3-F1
#
_entry.id   AF-A0A2T7QCD3-F1
#
_cell.length_a   1.000
_cell.length_b   1.000
_cell.length_c   1.000
_cell.angle_alpha   90.00
_cell.angle_beta   90.00
_cell.angle_gamma   90.00
#
_symmetry.space_group_name_H-M   'P 1'
#
loop_
_entity.id
_entity.type
_entity.pdbx_description
1 polymer ?
#
loop_
_entity_poly.entity_id
_entity_poly.type
_entity_poly.pdbx_seq_one_letter_code
_entity_poly.pdbx_strand_id
1 'polypeptide(L)'
;MTLKKWLEFRKRIGTAGMEEIFKESIRINDKDSDGDTLTVDTTVQEKNITYPTDTKLHQKIIKKCVGISRAEGIVLRQSYRFTLRKLNVLLRFQHTRQGSAQARKARKKIKTIAGRLQRELCRKLSPSAFEKHQQQLAIYKKVLQQKRSDSNKIYSLHEPEVKCYT
;
A
#
# COMPACT_ATOMS: atom_id res chain seq x y z
N MET A 1 18.91 7.06 12.92
CA MET A 1 17.92 7.96 12.28
C MET A 1 16.61 7.18 12.10
N THR A 2 15.48 7.62 12.67
CA THR A 2 14.20 6.87 12.51
C THR A 2 13.69 6.97 11.07
N LEU A 3 13.19 5.86 10.51
CA LEU A 3 12.68 5.74 9.11
C LEU A 3 11.75 6.88 8.67
N LYS A 4 10.99 7.44 9.62
CA LYS A 4 10.06 8.55 9.41
C LYS A 4 10.76 9.85 9.00
N LYS A 5 11.93 10.15 9.60
CA LYS A 5 12.74 11.34 9.28
C LYS A 5 13.30 11.27 7.86
N TRP A 6 13.70 10.08 7.42
CA TRP A 6 14.28 9.89 6.08
C TRP A 6 13.24 10.09 4.96
N LEU A 7 12.01 9.62 5.19
CA LEU A 7 10.92 9.78 4.23
C LEU A 7 10.48 11.25 4.08
N GLU A 8 10.52 12.03 5.17
CA GLU A 8 10.24 13.47 5.16
C GLU A 8 11.37 14.26 4.50
N PHE A 9 12.63 13.89 4.77
CA PHE A 9 13.80 14.47 4.10
C PHE A 9 13.73 14.32 2.58
N ARG A 10 13.42 13.11 2.09
CA ARG A 10 13.28 12.83 0.66
C ARG A 10 12.19 13.66 -0.02
N LYS A 11 11.04 13.79 0.63
CA LYS A 11 9.95 14.64 0.11
C LYS A 11 10.37 16.11 0.01
N ARG A 12 11.30 16.54 0.86
CA ARG A 12 11.80 17.91 0.89
C ARG A 12 12.83 18.20 -0.21
N ILE A 13 13.71 17.25 -0.53
CA ILE A 13 14.75 17.40 -1.55
C ILE A 13 14.27 17.06 -2.98
N GLY A 14 13.16 16.33 -3.11
CA GLY A 14 12.58 15.99 -4.41
C GLY A 14 13.42 14.98 -5.21
N THR A 15 13.07 14.80 -6.49
CA THR A 15 13.76 13.86 -7.40
C THR A 15 15.15 14.34 -7.76
N ALA A 16 15.30 15.63 -8.12
CA ALA A 16 16.58 16.21 -8.49
C ALA A 16 17.63 16.13 -7.36
N GLY A 17 17.25 16.45 -6.12
CA GLY A 17 18.17 16.36 -4.99
C GLY A 17 18.57 14.92 -4.64
N MET A 18 17.72 13.93 -4.94
CA MET A 18 18.08 12.51 -4.78
C MET A 18 19.06 12.04 -5.86
N GLU A 19 18.96 12.55 -7.09
CA GLU A 19 19.90 12.24 -8.18
C GLU A 19 21.29 12.80 -7.91
N GLU A 20 21.38 14.00 -7.34
CA GLU A 20 22.66 14.63 -6.95
C GLU A 20 23.39 13.79 -5.88
N ILE A 21 22.66 13.37 -4.84
CA ILE A 21 23.20 12.52 -3.77
C ILE A 21 23.66 11.17 -4.33
N PHE A 22 22.91 10.61 -5.28
CA PHE A 22 23.27 9.34 -5.91
C PHE A 22 24.52 9.46 -6.80
N LYS A 23 24.68 10.58 -7.53
CA LYS A 23 25.91 10.86 -8.27
C LYS A 23 27.12 10.97 -7.34
N GLU A 24 26.97 11.64 -6.21
CA GLU A 24 28.05 11.78 -5.23
C GLU A 24 28.39 10.45 -4.54
N SER A 25 27.41 9.57 -4.27
CA SER A 25 27.71 8.23 -3.72
C SER A 25 28.49 7.36 -4.71
N ILE A 26 28.19 7.45 -6.01
CA ILE A 26 28.95 6.73 -7.05
C ILE A 26 30.39 7.25 -7.10
N ARG A 27 30.57 8.58 -7.10
CA ARG A 27 31.90 9.21 -7.12
C ARG A 27 32.78 8.83 -5.93
N ILE A 28 32.18 8.65 -4.75
CA ILE A 28 32.91 8.24 -3.54
C ILE A 28 33.34 6.77 -3.67
N ASN A 29 32.45 5.87 -4.10
CA ASN A 29 32.79 4.45 -4.25
C ASN A 29 33.75 4.17 -5.41
N ASP A 30 33.75 4.96 -6.48
CA ASP A 30 34.71 4.79 -7.59
C ASP A 30 36.16 5.04 -7.15
N LYS A 31 36.39 5.86 -6.11
CA LYS A 31 37.73 6.22 -5.62
C LYS A 31 38.38 5.18 -4.69
N ASP A 32 37.60 4.26 -4.14
CA ASP A 32 38.07 3.25 -3.15
C ASP A 32 38.10 1.82 -3.75
N SER A 33 38.15 1.68 -5.07
CA SER A 33 37.96 0.41 -5.79
C SER A 33 39.18 -0.54 -5.85
N ASP A 34 40.15 -0.40 -4.95
CA ASP A 34 41.24 -1.39 -4.75
C ASP A 34 40.93 -2.31 -3.56
N GLY A 35 40.03 -3.27 -3.78
CA GLY A 35 39.80 -4.36 -2.84
C GLY A 35 38.61 -5.23 -3.22
N ASP A 36 38.79 -6.54 -3.13
CA ASP A 36 37.80 -7.63 -3.31
C ASP A 36 36.64 -7.60 -2.28
N THR A 37 36.37 -6.44 -1.70
CA THR A 37 35.31 -6.21 -0.73
C THR A 37 34.13 -5.62 -1.48
N LEU A 38 33.14 -6.46 -1.74
CA LEU A 38 31.85 -6.04 -2.26
C LEU A 38 31.13 -5.26 -1.16
N THR A 39 31.47 -3.97 -1.03
CA THR A 39 30.83 -3.04 -0.10
C THR A 39 29.42 -2.78 -0.62
N VAL A 40 28.49 -3.67 -0.28
CA VAL A 40 27.08 -3.48 -0.58
C VAL A 40 26.61 -2.30 0.25
N ASP A 41 26.64 -1.10 -0.34
CA ASP A 41 25.93 0.06 0.18
C ASP A 41 24.45 -0.32 0.27
N THR A 42 24.01 -0.70 1.46
CA THR A 42 22.61 -0.98 1.75
C THR A 42 21.83 0.33 1.89
N THR A 43 22.01 1.25 0.93
CA THR A 43 21.02 2.29 0.63
C THR A 43 19.81 1.70 -0.10
N VAL A 44 19.48 0.43 0.17
CA VAL A 44 18.27 -0.23 -0.30
C VAL A 44 17.12 0.55 0.30
N GLN A 45 16.40 1.26 -0.56
CA GLN A 45 15.18 1.92 -0.15
C GLN A 45 14.20 0.85 0.31
N GLU A 46 13.72 0.94 1.55
CA GLU A 46 12.60 0.10 1.98
C GLU A 46 11.45 0.31 0.99
N LYS A 47 11.13 -0.73 0.22
CA LYS A 47 9.96 -0.71 -0.67
C LYS A 47 8.73 -0.38 0.18
N ASN A 48 7.74 0.30 -0.37
CA ASN A 48 6.47 0.58 0.32
C ASN A 48 5.59 -0.69 0.40
N ILE A 49 6.15 -1.72 1.03
CA ILE A 49 5.55 -3.01 1.27
C ILE A 49 4.75 -2.95 2.57
N THR A 50 3.69 -3.71 2.60
CA THR A 50 2.74 -3.77 3.71
C THR A 50 2.49 -5.23 4.02
N TYR A 51 2.40 -5.60 5.30
CA TYR A 51 2.11 -6.99 5.65
C TYR A 51 0.81 -7.43 4.96
N PRO A 52 0.70 -8.62 4.38
CA PRO A 52 -0.36 -8.91 3.40
C PRO A 52 -1.78 -8.93 3.98
N THR A 53 -1.89 -9.13 5.29
CA THR A 53 -3.17 -9.07 6.02
C THR A 53 -3.39 -7.72 6.72
N ASP A 54 -2.54 -6.73 6.44
CA ASP A 54 -2.65 -5.40 7.03
C ASP A 54 -3.86 -4.66 6.47
N THR A 55 -4.48 -3.89 7.34
CA THR A 55 -5.61 -3.02 7.04
C THR A 55 -5.25 -1.92 6.06
N LYS A 56 -3.97 -1.53 5.97
CA LYS A 56 -3.46 -0.55 5.01
C LYS A 56 -3.76 -0.94 3.56
N LEU A 57 -3.61 -2.22 3.16
CA LEU A 57 -3.94 -2.66 1.81
C LEU A 57 -5.43 -2.48 1.51
N HIS A 58 -6.30 -2.89 2.43
CA HIS A 58 -7.75 -2.69 2.29
C HIS A 58 -8.12 -1.21 2.17
N GLN A 59 -7.48 -0.33 2.93
CA GLN A 59 -7.71 1.12 2.84
C GLN A 59 -7.23 1.70 1.50
N LYS A 60 -6.08 1.24 0.99
CA LYS A 60 -5.60 1.62 -0.35
C LYS A 60 -6.60 1.17 -1.43
N ILE A 61 -7.11 -0.07 -1.36
CA ILE A 61 -8.15 -0.57 -2.26
C ILE A 61 -9.39 0.33 -2.22
N ILE A 62 -9.88 0.69 -1.03
CA ILE A 62 -11.04 1.59 -0.90
C ILE A 62 -10.78 2.93 -1.61
N LYS A 63 -9.61 3.56 -1.37
CA LYS A 63 -9.26 4.82 -2.01
C LYS A 63 -9.22 4.69 -3.53
N LYS A 64 -8.64 3.60 -4.05
CA LYS A 64 -8.55 3.32 -5.48
C LYS A 64 -9.93 3.07 -6.09
N CYS A 65 -10.79 2.30 -5.43
CA CYS A 65 -12.17 2.09 -5.88
C CYS A 65 -12.95 3.42 -5.97
N VAL A 66 -12.84 4.28 -4.97
CA VAL A 66 -13.46 5.62 -5.00
C VAL A 66 -12.86 6.50 -6.10
N GLY A 67 -11.57 6.36 -6.39
CA GLY A 67 -10.92 7.03 -7.52
C GLY A 67 -11.50 6.59 -8.87
N ILE A 68 -11.61 5.27 -9.09
CA ILE A 68 -12.20 4.69 -10.30
C ILE A 68 -13.66 5.13 -10.45
N SER A 69 -14.45 5.09 -9.37
CA SER A 69 -15.86 5.51 -9.46
C SER A 69 -15.99 6.97 -9.89
N ARG A 70 -15.09 7.85 -9.46
CA ARG A 70 -15.11 9.27 -9.86
C ARG A 70 -14.66 9.46 -11.31
N ALA A 71 -13.62 8.75 -11.73
CA ALA A 71 -13.10 8.82 -13.09
C ALA A 71 -14.14 8.34 -14.12
N GLU A 72 -14.89 7.29 -13.78
CA GLU A 72 -15.89 6.67 -14.66
C GLU A 72 -17.32 7.20 -14.40
N GLY A 73 -17.49 8.25 -13.59
CA GLY A 73 -18.80 8.88 -13.34
C GLY A 73 -19.81 8.00 -12.58
N ILE A 74 -19.36 6.95 -11.89
CA ILE A 74 -20.21 5.98 -11.19
C ILE A 74 -20.63 6.52 -9.81
N VAL A 75 -21.94 6.61 -9.60
CA VAL A 75 -22.51 6.91 -8.28
C VAL A 75 -22.44 5.66 -7.38
N LEU A 76 -21.61 5.72 -6.34
CA LEU A 76 -21.52 4.68 -5.32
C LEU A 76 -22.72 4.76 -4.36
N ARG A 77 -23.23 3.60 -3.93
CA ARG A 77 -24.34 3.48 -2.97
C ARG A 77 -24.05 4.19 -1.65
N GLN A 78 -22.79 4.16 -1.22
CA GLN A 78 -22.37 4.76 0.04
C GLN A 78 -20.90 5.20 -0.02
N SER A 79 -20.61 6.40 0.48
CA SER A 79 -19.26 6.97 0.45
C SER A 79 -18.30 6.42 1.52
N TYR A 80 -18.84 5.83 2.60
CA TYR A 80 -18.12 5.33 3.78
C TYR A 80 -17.14 6.30 4.45
N ARG A 81 -17.11 7.58 4.06
CA ARG A 81 -16.07 8.55 4.49
C ARG A 81 -16.01 8.69 6.01
N PHE A 82 -17.17 8.92 6.64
CA PHE A 82 -17.28 9.05 8.10
C PHE A 82 -17.06 7.72 8.83
N THR A 83 -17.56 6.63 8.26
CA THR A 83 -17.37 5.27 8.80
C THR A 83 -15.90 4.93 8.86
N LEU A 84 -15.15 5.18 7.78
CA LEU A 84 -13.71 4.94 7.72
C LEU A 84 -12.95 5.84 8.70
N ARG A 85 -13.37 7.10 8.88
CA ARG A 85 -12.79 7.99 9.89
C ARG A 85 -12.92 7.38 11.30
N LYS A 86 -14.12 6.95 11.70
CA LYS A 86 -14.37 6.30 13.00
C LYS A 86 -13.55 5.01 13.16
N LEU A 87 -13.54 4.16 12.14
CA LEU A 87 -12.77 2.90 12.16
C LEU A 87 -11.27 3.15 12.31
N ASN A 88 -10.72 4.17 11.63
CA ASN A 88 -9.32 4.56 11.76
C ASN A 88 -8.96 5.02 13.18
N VAL A 89 -9.85 5.74 13.85
CA VAL A 89 -9.64 6.14 15.25
C VAL A 89 -9.51 4.91 16.15
N LEU A 90 -10.41 3.92 15.99
CA LEU A 90 -10.33 2.66 16.76
C LEU A 90 -9.02 1.90 16.53
N LEU A 91 -8.45 1.96 15.32
CA LEU A 91 -7.15 1.33 15.05
C LEU A 91 -6.00 2.00 15.80
N ARG A 92 -6.05 3.33 16.02
CA ARG A 92 -5.01 4.06 16.77
C ARG A 92 -4.94 3.62 18.22
N PHE A 93 -6.09 3.32 18.82
CA PHE A 93 -6.19 2.88 20.22
C PHE A 93 -5.96 1.39 20.41
N GLN A 94 -5.44 0.66 19.41
CA GLN A 94 -5.28 -0.80 19.49
C GLN A 94 -4.40 -1.28 20.66
N HIS A 95 -3.46 -0.46 21.11
CA HIS A 95 -2.52 -0.78 22.20
C HIS A 95 -3.07 -0.42 23.59
N THR A 96 -4.30 0.10 23.68
CA THR A 96 -4.95 0.35 24.96
C THR A 96 -5.55 -0.93 25.52
N ARG A 97 -5.72 -0.99 26.86
CA ARG A 97 -6.23 -2.16 27.60
C ARG A 97 -7.48 -2.81 27.01
N GLN A 98 -8.39 -2.03 26.43
CA GLN A 98 -9.64 -2.52 25.79
C GLN A 98 -9.69 -2.33 24.28
N GLY A 99 -8.69 -1.67 23.68
CA GLY A 99 -8.74 -1.26 22.28
C GLY A 99 -8.45 -2.37 21.28
N SER A 100 -7.72 -3.43 21.66
CA SER A 100 -7.38 -4.54 20.76
C SER A 100 -8.61 -5.25 20.18
N ALA A 101 -9.64 -5.51 21.00
CA ALA A 101 -10.88 -6.13 20.53
C ALA A 101 -11.65 -5.24 19.55
N GLN A 102 -11.71 -3.93 19.83
CA GLN A 102 -12.35 -2.94 18.97
C GLN A 102 -11.60 -2.78 17.65
N ALA A 103 -10.26 -2.73 17.69
CA ALA A 103 -9.40 -2.68 16.52
C ALA A 103 -9.62 -3.91 15.63
N ARG A 104 -9.67 -5.14 16.19
CA ARG A 104 -9.97 -6.37 15.41
C ARG A 104 -11.30 -6.27 14.67
N LYS A 105 -12.37 -5.80 15.33
CA LYS A 105 -13.67 -5.55 14.69
C LYS A 105 -13.57 -4.49 13.59
N ALA A 106 -12.80 -3.42 13.83
CA ALA A 106 -12.59 -2.36 12.86
C ALA A 106 -11.84 -2.84 11.60
N ARG A 107 -10.78 -3.64 11.76
CA ARG A 107 -10.03 -4.25 10.65
C ARG A 107 -10.96 -5.10 9.77
N LYS A 108 -11.79 -5.95 10.39
CA LYS A 108 -12.80 -6.75 9.67
C LYS A 108 -13.78 -5.87 8.90
N LYS A 109 -14.30 -4.81 9.54
CA LYS A 109 -15.24 -3.88 8.88
C LYS A 109 -14.61 -3.17 7.68
N ILE A 110 -13.36 -2.73 7.78
CA ILE A 110 -12.63 -2.11 6.66
C ILE A 110 -12.49 -3.10 5.50
N LYS A 111 -12.11 -4.37 5.76
CA LYS A 111 -12.07 -5.42 4.74
C LYS A 111 -13.43 -5.63 4.06
N THR A 112 -14.51 -5.65 4.83
CA THR A 112 -15.88 -5.75 4.29
C THR A 112 -16.24 -4.57 3.39
N ILE A 113 -15.90 -3.34 3.79
CA ILE A 113 -16.15 -2.13 2.97
C ILE A 113 -15.36 -2.21 1.67
N ALA A 114 -14.08 -2.57 1.72
CA ALA A 114 -13.24 -2.72 0.54
C ALA A 114 -13.83 -3.73 -0.46
N GLY A 115 -14.23 -4.91 0.02
CA GLY A 115 -14.85 -5.92 -0.84
C GLY A 115 -16.23 -5.52 -1.36
N ARG A 116 -17.00 -4.76 -0.59
CA ARG A 116 -18.29 -4.23 -1.05
C ARG A 116 -18.11 -3.24 -2.20
N LEU A 117 -17.18 -2.28 -2.06
CA LEU A 117 -16.88 -1.31 -3.11
C LEU A 117 -16.31 -1.96 -4.36
N GLN A 118 -15.40 -2.92 -4.21
CA GLN A 118 -14.85 -3.68 -5.33
C GLN A 118 -15.97 -4.40 -6.12
N ARG A 119 -16.88 -5.10 -5.43
CA ARG A 119 -18.01 -5.77 -6.10
C ARG A 119 -19.00 -4.80 -6.73
N GLU A 120 -19.25 -3.67 -6.06
CA GLU A 120 -20.14 -2.64 -6.60
C GLU A 120 -19.59 -2.04 -7.90
N LEU A 121 -18.28 -1.75 -7.96
CA LEU A 121 -17.64 -1.31 -9.18
C LEU A 121 -17.76 -2.34 -10.31
N CYS A 122 -17.43 -3.61 -10.03
CA CYS A 122 -17.54 -4.66 -11.05
C CYS A 122 -18.96 -4.84 -11.61
N ARG A 123 -20.00 -4.39 -10.89
CA ARG A 123 -21.40 -4.45 -11.36
C ARG A 123 -21.85 -3.19 -12.11
N LYS A 124 -21.22 -2.05 -11.83
CA LYS A 124 -21.64 -0.73 -12.36
C LYS A 124 -20.74 -0.21 -13.48
N LEU A 125 -19.54 -0.76 -13.64
CA LEU A 125 -18.64 -0.41 -14.75
C LEU A 125 -19.26 -0.85 -16.08
N SER A 126 -19.16 0.00 -17.08
CA SER A 126 -19.41 -0.38 -18.48
C SER A 126 -18.39 -1.43 -18.93
N PRO A 127 -18.66 -2.21 -19.99
CA PRO A 127 -17.73 -3.21 -20.50
C PRO A 127 -16.34 -2.63 -20.82
N SER A 128 -16.27 -1.47 -21.49
CA SER A 128 -15.03 -0.79 -21.84
C SER A 128 -14.25 -0.32 -20.61
N ALA A 129 -14.92 0.27 -19.62
CA ALA A 129 -14.30 0.70 -18.38
C ALA A 129 -13.85 -0.49 -17.52
N PHE A 130 -14.58 -1.62 -17.59
CA PHE A 130 -14.21 -2.84 -16.91
C PHE A 130 -12.91 -3.43 -17.46
N GLU A 131 -12.76 -3.52 -18.79
CA GLU A 131 -11.53 -3.99 -19.44
C GLU A 131 -10.33 -3.13 -19.04
N LYS A 132 -10.47 -1.81 -19.12
CA LYS A 132 -9.42 -0.84 -18.70
C LYS A 132 -8.94 -1.05 -17.26
N HIS A 133 -9.83 -1.43 -16.34
CA HIS A 133 -9.50 -1.61 -14.92
C HIS A 133 -9.38 -3.08 -14.48
N GLN A 134 -9.48 -4.03 -15.41
CA GLN A 134 -9.61 -5.45 -15.11
C GLN A 134 -8.45 -5.99 -14.26
N GLN A 135 -7.21 -5.68 -14.66
CA GLN A 135 -6.01 -6.11 -13.94
C GLN A 135 -5.98 -5.60 -12.50
N GLN A 136 -6.31 -4.31 -12.31
CA GLN A 136 -6.35 -3.70 -10.97
C GLN A 136 -7.44 -4.34 -10.10
N LEU A 137 -8.64 -4.55 -10.65
CA LEU A 137 -9.75 -5.18 -9.94
C LEU A 137 -9.46 -6.64 -9.59
N ALA A 138 -8.73 -7.36 -10.44
CA ALA A 138 -8.27 -8.73 -10.17
C ALA A 138 -7.27 -8.77 -8.99
N ILE A 139 -6.30 -7.84 -8.95
CA ILE A 139 -5.37 -7.70 -7.82
C ILE A 139 -6.15 -7.42 -6.53
N TYR A 140 -7.11 -6.49 -6.55
CA TYR A 140 -7.91 -6.16 -5.36
C TYR A 140 -8.69 -7.37 -4.86
N LYS A 141 -9.27 -8.15 -5.77
CA LYS A 141 -9.98 -9.39 -5.43
C LYS A 141 -9.04 -10.40 -4.77
N LYS A 142 -7.84 -10.63 -5.32
CA LYS A 142 -6.81 -11.51 -4.73
C LYS A 142 -6.44 -11.04 -3.32
N VAL A 143 -6.12 -9.76 -3.14
CA VAL A 143 -5.77 -9.19 -1.82
C VAL A 143 -6.89 -9.36 -0.80
N LEU A 144 -8.14 -9.17 -1.21
CA LEU A 144 -9.30 -9.34 -0.32
C LEU A 144 -9.54 -10.80 0.07
N GLN A 145 -9.12 -11.76 -0.76
CA GLN A 145 -9.29 -13.19 -0.49
C GLN A 145 -8.13 -13.79 0.32
N GLN A 146 -6.95 -13.14 0.32
CA GLN A 146 -5.78 -13.60 1.04
C GLN A 146 -6.03 -13.84 2.55
N LYS A 147 -5.50 -14.98 3.01
CA LYS A 147 -5.44 -15.41 4.41
C LYS A 147 -3.99 -15.42 4.89
N ARG A 148 -3.81 -15.53 6.21
CA ARG A 148 -2.47 -15.57 6.84
C ARG A 148 -1.65 -16.79 6.43
N SER A 149 -2.30 -17.92 6.16
CA SER A 149 -1.69 -19.20 5.78
C SER A 149 -1.29 -19.28 4.31
N ASP A 150 -1.75 -18.35 3.47
CA ASP A 150 -1.56 -18.48 2.02
C ASP A 150 -0.09 -18.27 1.61
N SER A 151 0.37 -18.97 0.59
CA SER A 151 1.64 -18.70 -0.09
C SER A 151 1.46 -17.59 -1.14
N ASN A 152 2.57 -17.01 -1.62
CA ASN A 152 2.56 -15.98 -2.68
C ASN A 152 1.61 -14.79 -2.42
N LYS A 153 1.70 -14.23 -1.21
CA LYS A 153 0.88 -13.10 -0.80
C LYS A 153 1.31 -11.80 -1.49
N ILE A 154 0.37 -10.87 -1.64
CA ILE A 154 0.60 -9.57 -2.29
C ILE A 154 0.90 -8.56 -1.18
N TYR A 155 2.10 -8.00 -1.20
CA TYR A 155 2.57 -7.04 -0.20
C TYR A 155 2.39 -5.58 -0.66
N SER A 156 2.22 -5.35 -1.96
CA SER A 156 2.01 -4.02 -2.56
C SER A 156 0.98 -4.08 -3.68
N LEU A 157 0.08 -3.10 -3.76
CA LEU A 157 -0.88 -2.99 -4.87
C LEU A 157 -0.23 -2.47 -6.16
N HIS A 158 0.90 -1.77 -6.06
CA HIS A 158 1.59 -1.16 -7.19
C HIS A 158 2.64 -2.11 -7.78
N GLU A 159 3.16 -3.02 -6.96
CA GLU A 159 4.16 -4.01 -7.35
C GLU A 159 3.72 -5.37 -6.77
N PRO A 160 2.73 -6.03 -7.39
CA PRO A 160 2.16 -7.26 -6.85
C PRO A 160 3.15 -8.43 -6.83
N GLU A 161 4.25 -8.32 -7.58
CA GLU A 161 5.31 -9.33 -7.68
C GLU A 161 6.32 -9.29 -6.54
N VAL A 162 6.30 -8.24 -5.70
CA VAL A 162 7.23 -8.14 -4.56
C VAL A 162 6.95 -9.24 -3.57
N LYS A 163 7.96 -10.08 -3.35
CA LYS A 163 7.97 -11.14 -2.34
C LYS A 163 8.86 -10.73 -1.17
N CYS A 164 8.41 -11.05 0.03
CA CYS A 164 9.27 -11.05 1.19
C CYS A 164 9.88 -12.45 1.33
N TYR A 165 11.20 -12.53 1.25
CA TYR A 165 11.96 -13.71 1.66
C TYR A 165 12.17 -13.60 3.18
N THR A 166 11.95 -14.70 3.91
CA THR A 166 12.19 -14.79 5.36
C THR A 166 13.40 -15.65 5.58
#